data_AF-A0A350T3W2-F1
#
_entry.id   AF-A0A350T3W2-F1
#
_cell.length_a   1.000
_cell.length_b   1.000
_cell.length_c   1.000
_cell.angle_alpha   90.00
_cell.angle_beta   90.00
_cell.angle_gamma   90.00
#
_symmetry.space_group_name_H-M   'P 1'
#
loop_
_entity.id
_entity.type
_entity.pdbx_description
1 polymer ?
#
loop_
_entity_poly.entity_id
_entity_poly.type
_entity_poly.pdbx_seq_one_letter_code
_entity_poly.pdbx_strand_id
1 'polypeptide(L)' 'MATNGTLSAAEREFISAVRFGVLATIGHDGTPQQTVMWYDVRGDQIMMNTTADRIKRGNIQRDPRVSICIEAVSYT' A
#
# COMPACT_ATOMS: atom_id res chain seq x y z
N MET A 1 -10.93 -11.35 -12.17
CA MET A 1 -12.15 -10.65 -11.73
C MET A 1 -11.99 -10.36 -10.25
N ALA A 2 -11.39 -9.22 -9.89
CA ALA A 2 -11.39 -8.80 -8.49
C ALA A 2 -12.83 -8.41 -8.14
N THR A 3 -13.40 -9.02 -7.12
CA THR A 3 -14.67 -8.60 -6.55
C THR A 3 -14.52 -7.17 -6.07
N ASN A 4 -15.31 -6.24 -6.60
CA ASN A 4 -15.42 -4.88 -6.08
C ASN A 4 -16.06 -4.93 -4.68
N GLY A 5 -15.24 -5.27 -3.68
CA GLY A 5 -15.59 -5.11 -2.28
C GLY A 5 -15.62 -3.62 -1.98
N THR A 6 -16.79 -3.11 -1.63
CA THR A 6 -16.88 -1.75 -1.09
C THR A 6 -16.48 -1.82 0.38
N LEU A 7 -15.49 -1.04 0.79
CA LEU A 7 -15.13 -0.91 2.20
C LEU A 7 -16.31 -0.35 2.99
N SER A 8 -16.56 -0.93 4.15
CA SER A 8 -17.45 -0.39 5.17
C SER A 8 -16.96 0.97 5.68
N ALA A 9 -17.84 1.71 6.36
CA ALA A 9 -17.47 2.99 6.96
C ALA A 9 -16.34 2.83 7.99
N ALA A 10 -16.38 1.77 8.81
CA ALA A 10 -15.34 1.48 9.79
C ALA A 10 -13.99 1.15 9.16
N GLU A 11 -13.97 0.40 8.04
CA GLU A 11 -12.74 0.12 7.30
C GLU A 11 -12.18 1.39 6.65
N ARG A 12 -13.03 2.25 6.09
CA ARG A 12 -12.63 3.56 5.55
C ARG A 12 -12.05 4.47 6.63
N GLU A 13 -12.69 4.54 7.79
CA GLU A 13 -12.20 5.30 8.93
C GLU A 13 -10.85 4.75 9.42
N PHE A 14 -10.73 3.42 9.53
CA PHE A 14 -9.51 2.74 9.93
C PHE A 14 -8.31 3.12 9.05
N ILE A 15 -8.48 3.07 7.72
CA ILE A 15 -7.41 3.43 6.79
C ILE A 15 -7.21 4.96 6.69
N SER A 16 -8.19 5.79 7.00
CA SER A 16 -8.03 7.25 6.93
C SER A 16 -7.23 7.84 8.09
N ALA A 17 -7.06 7.08 9.17
CA ALA A 17 -6.24 7.49 10.30
C ALA A 17 -4.74 7.48 9.98
N VAL A 18 -3.96 8.30 10.69
CA VAL A 18 -2.50 8.38 10.53
C VAL A 18 -1.87 7.04 10.91
N ARG A 19 -1.37 6.31 9.91
CA ARG A 19 -0.73 4.98 10.04
C ARG A 19 0.35 4.79 8.98
N PHE A 20 1.17 3.76 9.19
CA PHE A 20 2.07 3.25 8.18
C PHE A 20 1.44 2.09 7.42
N GLY A 21 1.69 2.04 6.11
CA GLY A 21 1.41 0.89 5.28
C GLY A 21 2.70 0.18 4.88
N VAL A 22 2.71 -1.15 4.88
CA VAL A 22 3.77 -1.96 4.29
C VAL A 22 3.39 -2.27 2.85
N LEU A 23 4.04 -1.58 1.91
CA LEU A 23 3.86 -1.82 0.47
C LEU A 23 4.75 -2.97 0.04
N ALA A 24 4.15 -4.03 -0.51
CA ALA A 24 4.87 -5.10 -1.20
C ALA A 24 4.81 -4.91 -2.71
N THR A 25 5.97 -5.02 -3.36
CA THR A 25 6.12 -5.02 -4.82
C THR A 25 6.80 -6.32 -5.27
N ILE A 26 6.61 -6.71 -6.52
CA ILE A 26 7.25 -7.91 -7.06
C ILE A 26 8.67 -7.54 -7.51
N GLY A 27 9.69 -8.20 -6.95
CA GLY A 27 11.10 -8.06 -7.29
C GLY A 27 11.43 -8.62 -8.68
N HIS A 28 12.63 -8.34 -9.18
CA HIS A 28 13.04 -8.80 -10.52
C HIS A 28 13.10 -10.34 -10.61
N ASP A 29 13.42 -11.00 -9.50
CA ASP A 29 13.44 -12.45 -9.33
C ASP A 29 12.07 -13.04 -8.91
N GLY A 30 11.02 -12.21 -8.87
CA GLY A 30 9.67 -12.61 -8.46
C GLY A 30 9.44 -12.60 -6.95
N THR A 31 10.45 -12.36 -6.11
CA THR A 31 10.30 -12.30 -4.66
C THR A 31 9.62 -11.00 -4.21
N PRO A 32 8.87 -10.98 -3.09
CA PRO A 32 8.27 -9.75 -2.59
C PRO A 32 9.33 -8.82 -1.98
N GLN A 33 9.37 -7.57 -2.44
CA GLN A 33 10.12 -6.49 -1.81
C GLN A 33 9.15 -5.63 -1.01
N GLN A 34 9.37 -5.53 0.30
CA GLN A 34 8.51 -4.77 1.22
C GLN A 34 9.16 -3.45 1.63
N THR A 35 8.38 -2.39 1.69
CA THR A 35 8.82 -1.11 2.26
C THR A 35 7.71 -0.47 3.10
N VAL A 36 8.06 0.04 4.28
CA VAL A 36 7.17 0.86 5.11
C VAL A 36 7.00 2.24 4.48
N MET A 37 5.75 2.69 4.35
CA MET A 37 5.36 3.93 3.69
C MET A 37 4.36 4.70 4.54
N TRP A 38 4.53 6.02 4.61
CA TRP A 38 3.40 6.91 4.85
C TRP A 38 2.44 6.83 3.68
N TYR A 39 1.15 6.96 3.96
CA TYR A 39 0.13 7.06 2.93
C TYR A 39 -0.95 8.08 3.31
N ASP A 40 -1.71 8.48 2.31
CA ASP A 40 -2.88 9.35 2.43
C ASP A 40 -4.07 8.69 1.70
N VAL A 41 -5.30 8.97 2.13
CA VAL A 41 -6.52 8.48 1.47
C VAL A 41 -7.21 9.66 0.81
N ARG A 42 -7.29 9.65 -0.52
CA ARG A 42 -7.92 10.70 -1.33
C ARG A 42 -9.08 10.14 -2.13
N GLY A 43 -10.30 10.36 -1.65
CA GLY A 43 -11.49 9.74 -2.22
C GLY A 43 -11.42 8.22 -2.09
N ASP A 44 -11.30 7.53 -3.23
CA ASP A 44 -11.19 6.07 -3.29
C ASP A 44 -9.76 5.58 -3.58
N GLN A 45 -8.75 6.45 -3.42
CA GLN A 45 -7.36 6.14 -3.73
C GLN A 45 -6.47 6.22 -2.49
N ILE A 46 -5.57 5.23 -2.37
CA ILE A 46 -4.43 5.30 -1.45
C ILE A 46 -3.26 5.95 -2.20
N MET A 47 -2.75 7.04 -1.65
CA MET A 47 -1.63 7.81 -2.21
C MET A 47 -0.37 7.56 -1.39
N MET A 48 0.74 7.31 -2.08
CA MET A 48 2.08 7.21 -1.49
C MET A 48 3.06 7.99 -2.37
N ASN A 49 4.02 8.69 -1.76
CA ASN A 49 5.09 9.37 -2.52
C ASN A 49 6.33 8.48 -2.59
N THR A 50 7.06 8.54 -3.71
CA THR A 50 8.38 7.91 -3.85
C THR A 50 9.25 8.72 -4.78
N THR A 51 10.57 8.69 -4.57
CA THR A 51 11.53 9.24 -5.54
C THR A 51 11.70 8.27 -6.71
N ALA A 52 12.13 8.81 -7.85
CA ALA A 52 12.21 8.04 -9.08
C ALA A 52 13.28 6.92 -8.99
N ASP A 53 14.36 7.12 -8.29
CA ASP A 53 15.48 6.19 -8.15
C ASP A 53 15.18 4.95 -7.28
N ARG A 54 14.00 4.85 -6.66
CA ARG A 54 13.69 3.72 -5.75
C ARG A 54 13.35 2.43 -6.51
N ILE A 55 13.87 1.32 -5.98
CA ILE A 55 13.61 -0.05 -6.47
C ILE A 55 12.11 -0.30 -6.67
N LYS A 56 11.27 0.07 -5.70
CA LYS A 56 9.81 -0.09 -5.77
C LYS A 56 9.19 0.57 -7.01
N ARG A 57 9.71 1.71 -7.47
CA ARG A 57 9.24 2.37 -8.70
C ARG A 57 9.53 1.49 -9.92
N GLY A 58 10.75 0.97 -10.01
CA GLY A 58 11.14 0.04 -11.09
C GLY A 58 10.33 -1.26 -11.04
N ASN A 59 10.06 -1.78 -9.86
CA ASN A 59 9.20 -2.95 -9.66
C ASN A 59 7.77 -2.68 -10.15
N ILE A 60 7.14 -1.59 -9.72
CA ILE A 60 5.77 -1.22 -10.09
C ILE A 60 5.64 -0.92 -11.60
N GLN A 61 6.66 -0.30 -12.21
CA GLN A 61 6.68 -0.06 -13.65
C GLN A 61 6.74 -1.35 -14.47
N ARG A 62 7.45 -2.37 -13.98
CA ARG A 62 7.55 -3.68 -14.63
C ARG A 62 6.31 -4.54 -14.38
N ASP A 63 5.83 -4.57 -13.13
CA ASP A 63 4.65 -5.31 -12.71
C ASP A 63 3.84 -4.46 -11.72
N PRO A 64 2.66 -3.94 -12.13
CA PRO A 64 1.88 -3.01 -11.31
C PRO A 64 1.11 -3.69 -10.18
N ARG A 65 1.18 -5.03 -10.06
CA ARG A 65 0.53 -5.75 -8.96
C ARG A 65 1.28 -5.48 -7.66
N VAL A 66 0.54 -4.96 -6.68
CA VAL A 66 1.06 -4.63 -5.36
C VAL A 66 0.09 -5.09 -4.27
N SER A 67 0.58 -5.18 -3.05
CA SER A 67 -0.26 -5.27 -1.86
C SER A 67 0.17 -4.24 -0.82
N ILE A 68 -0.78 -3.83 0.02
CA ILE A 68 -0.54 -2.92 1.14
C ILE A 68 -1.09 -3.60 2.39
N CYS A 69 -0.26 -3.72 3.42
CA CYS A 69 -0.68 -4.16 4.75
C CYS A 69 -0.67 -2.97 5.70
N ILE A 70 -1.78 -2.73 6.42
CA ILE A 70 -1.91 -1.67 7.43
C ILE A 70 -2.29 -2.34 8.74
N GLU A 71 -1.47 -2.16 9.76
CA GLU A 71 -1.71 -2.73 11.08
C GLU A 71 -2.37 -1.70 12.00
N ALA A 72 -3.23 -2.17 12.90
CA ALA A 72 -3.70 -1.36 14.01
C ALA A 72 -2.53 -1.15 14.98
N VAL A 73 -2.30 0.10 15.39
CA VAL A 73 -1.31 0.36 16.45
C VAL A 73 -1.87 -0.21 17.76
N SER A 74 -1.29 -1.30 18.24
CA SER A 74 -1.55 -1.81 19.59
C SER A 74 -0.49 -1.26 20.54
N TYR A 75 -0.87 -0.32 21.40
CA TYR A 75 -0.09 -0.03 22.59
C TYR A 75 -0.47 -1.08 23.64
N THR A 76 0.47 -1.97 23.95
CA THR A 76 0.41 -2.75 25.20
C THR A 76 0.84 -1.87 26.35
#